data_AF-K9RLI9-F1
#
_entry.id   AF-K9RLI9-F1
#
_cell.length_a   1.000
_cell.length_b   1.000
_cell.length_c   1.000
_cell.angle_alpha   90.00
_cell.angle_beta   90.00
_cell.angle_gamma   90.00
#
_symmetry.space_group_name_H-M   'P 1'
#
loop_
_entity.id
_entity.type
_entity.pdbx_description
1 polymer ?
#
loop_
_entity_poly.entity_id
_entity_poly.type
_entity_poly.pdbx_seq_one_letter_code
_entity_poly.pdbx_strand_id
1 'polypeptide(L)'
;MQSLPIVTFSVNRTIISEGEETPQVFTLQLNEPAPDDGLTVRLELEDPDGDLSDGGFPPQLFNNISDSDFIVENGNFIVQFTISPGATEASFGFLTGEDNRVEGDETYTLTLLDGESYSIDSASEPIVTTITEKSVINGTSNGELLFGTDISEFIVGKIGNDTIFGNGGEDNLIGNEGDDLIYGASQADTILGGEGNDTIFANGGGDLINSGTGEDTVWLGAGEATVIIETGEGFDTVNNFQLGATTFQVESKDNLSFVDSINGAKIFQGDDLLAVVSWQSANTFSDNQDSIFTVIS
;
A
#
# COMPACT_ATOMS: atom_id res chain seq x y z
N MET A 1 10.67 25.68 -8.07
CA MET A 1 10.33 24.25 -8.11
C MET A 1 11.10 23.67 -9.28
N GLN A 2 12.08 22.82 -8.98
CA GLN A 2 12.76 22.03 -10.00
C GLN A 2 11.75 20.96 -10.44
N SER A 3 11.59 20.75 -11.74
CA SER A 3 10.83 19.60 -12.23
C SER A 3 11.58 18.34 -11.84
N LEU A 4 10.87 17.37 -11.29
CA LEU A 4 11.45 16.10 -10.87
C LEU A 4 11.73 15.20 -12.06
N PRO A 5 12.65 14.24 -11.92
CA PRO A 5 12.94 13.31 -12.99
C PRO A 5 11.73 12.39 -13.28
N ILE A 6 11.40 12.27 -14.56
CA ILE A 6 10.53 11.26 -15.13
C ILE A 6 11.29 9.95 -15.15
N VAL A 7 10.67 8.89 -14.61
CA VAL A 7 11.26 7.56 -14.58
C VAL A 7 10.59 6.69 -15.63
N THR A 8 11.41 6.00 -16.41
CA THR A 8 11.00 5.02 -17.40
C THR A 8 11.43 3.64 -16.94
N PHE A 9 10.57 2.65 -17.16
CA PHE A 9 10.79 1.28 -16.68
C PHE A 9 10.96 0.33 -17.86
N SER A 10 11.87 -0.62 -17.70
CA SER A 10 12.08 -1.70 -18.66
C SER A 10 12.50 -2.97 -17.94
N VAL A 11 11.97 -4.11 -18.38
CA VAL A 11 12.41 -5.44 -17.92
C VAL A 11 13.27 -6.07 -18.99
N ASN A 12 14.42 -6.62 -18.60
CA ASN A 12 15.36 -7.20 -19.56
C ASN A 12 14.91 -8.57 -20.11
N ARG A 13 13.96 -9.25 -19.46
CA ARG A 13 13.43 -10.56 -19.87
C ARG A 13 12.03 -10.78 -19.30
N THR A 14 11.18 -11.45 -20.07
CA THR A 14 9.76 -11.67 -19.76
C THR A 14 9.38 -13.16 -19.70
N ILE A 15 10.27 -14.03 -20.17
CA ILE A 15 10.09 -15.48 -20.21
C ILE A 15 11.33 -16.11 -19.58
N ILE A 16 11.13 -16.88 -18.51
CA ILE A 16 12.11 -17.83 -18.04
C ILE A 16 11.78 -19.18 -18.67
N SER A 17 12.81 -19.87 -19.18
CA SER A 17 12.68 -21.23 -19.68
C SER A 17 13.49 -22.17 -18.79
N GLU A 18 13.02 -23.41 -18.67
CA GLU A 18 13.68 -24.49 -17.94
C GLU A 18 15.21 -24.52 -18.21
N GLY A 19 16.02 -24.43 -17.14
CA GLY A 19 17.48 -24.57 -17.19
C GLY A 19 18.27 -23.28 -17.48
N GLU A 20 17.63 -22.11 -17.44
CA GLU A 20 18.29 -20.82 -17.65
C GLU A 20 18.61 -20.12 -16.29
N GLU A 21 19.88 -20.11 -15.88
CA GLU A 21 20.36 -19.34 -14.70
C GLU A 21 20.51 -17.83 -14.99
N THR A 22 19.64 -17.25 -15.82
CA THR A 22 19.70 -15.82 -16.15
C THR A 22 18.79 -15.02 -15.22
N PRO A 23 19.33 -14.08 -14.43
CA PRO A 23 18.53 -13.27 -13.53
C PRO A 23 17.46 -12.44 -14.24
N GLN A 24 16.32 -12.26 -13.57
CA GLN A 24 15.35 -11.23 -13.94
C GLN A 24 15.86 -9.87 -13.43
N VAL A 25 15.96 -8.88 -14.32
CA VAL A 25 16.45 -7.54 -13.95
C VAL A 25 15.50 -6.47 -14.44
N PHE A 26 15.01 -5.69 -13.48
CA PHE A 26 14.19 -4.51 -13.66
C PHE A 26 15.09 -3.30 -13.72
N THR A 27 15.01 -2.53 -14.80
CA THR A 27 15.83 -1.34 -15.03
C THR A 27 14.95 -0.10 -15.03
N LEU A 28 15.38 0.90 -14.27
CA LEU A 28 14.80 2.22 -14.17
C LEU A 28 15.75 3.22 -14.85
N GLN A 29 15.22 4.05 -15.73
CA GLN A 29 15.96 5.08 -16.45
C GLN A 29 15.30 6.43 -16.20
N LEU A 30 16.06 7.39 -15.68
CA LEU A 30 15.57 8.71 -15.33
C LEU A 30 15.93 9.70 -16.45
N ASN A 31 15.00 10.59 -16.80
CA ASN A 31 15.26 11.64 -17.80
C ASN A 31 16.22 12.74 -17.29
N GLU A 32 16.37 12.86 -15.97
CA GLU A 32 17.28 13.75 -15.26
C GLU A 32 17.89 12.98 -14.05
N PRO A 33 19.07 13.36 -13.54
CA PRO A 33 19.65 12.68 -12.38
C PRO A 33 18.71 12.72 -11.16
N ALA A 34 18.74 11.67 -10.34
CA ALA A 34 18.05 11.62 -9.06
C ALA A 34 18.47 12.82 -8.17
N PRO A 35 17.53 13.39 -7.37
CA PRO A 35 17.81 14.48 -6.43
C PRO A 35 18.97 14.19 -5.45
N ASP A 36 19.46 15.23 -4.76
CA ASP A 36 20.61 15.12 -3.84
C ASP A 36 20.33 14.21 -2.62
N ASP A 37 19.06 14.01 -2.30
CA ASP A 37 18.50 13.11 -1.28
C ASP A 37 18.04 11.75 -1.85
N GLY A 38 18.14 11.54 -3.16
CA GLY A 38 17.75 10.31 -3.85
C GLY A 38 16.32 10.37 -4.37
N LEU A 39 15.86 9.30 -5.01
CA LEU A 39 14.47 9.18 -5.49
C LEU A 39 13.86 7.90 -4.98
N THR A 40 12.94 8.01 -4.02
CA THR A 40 12.23 6.83 -3.49
C THR A 40 11.12 6.38 -4.43
N VAL A 41 11.10 5.08 -4.64
CA VAL A 41 10.21 4.36 -5.55
C VAL A 41 9.62 3.20 -4.75
N ARG A 42 8.29 3.14 -4.65
CA ARG A 42 7.57 1.96 -4.16
C ARG A 42 6.80 1.37 -5.32
N LEU A 43 6.90 0.07 -5.46
CA LEU A 43 6.38 -0.71 -6.56
C LEU A 43 5.65 -1.90 -5.95
N GLU A 44 4.40 -2.10 -6.31
CA GLU A 44 3.81 -3.43 -6.20
C GLU A 44 4.25 -4.25 -7.43
N LEU A 45 4.43 -5.55 -7.26
CA LEU A 45 4.71 -6.51 -8.33
C LEU A 45 3.77 -7.69 -8.08
N GLU A 46 2.72 -7.77 -8.90
CA GLU A 46 1.78 -8.89 -8.90
C GLU A 46 2.34 -10.02 -9.78
N ASP A 47 2.44 -11.22 -9.21
CA ASP A 47 2.81 -12.44 -9.93
C ASP A 47 1.54 -13.14 -10.46
N PRO A 48 1.37 -13.28 -11.79
CA PRO A 48 0.15 -13.82 -12.39
C PRO A 48 -0.05 -15.35 -12.24
N ASP A 49 0.97 -16.14 -11.87
CA ASP A 49 0.79 -17.59 -11.68
C ASP A 49 0.96 -18.08 -10.24
N GLY A 50 1.40 -17.20 -9.34
CA GLY A 50 1.55 -17.46 -7.91
C GLY A 50 2.60 -18.52 -7.59
N ASP A 51 3.48 -18.82 -8.56
CA ASP A 51 4.47 -19.87 -8.49
C ASP A 51 5.90 -19.31 -8.58
N LEU A 52 6.22 -18.48 -7.60
CA LEU A 52 7.55 -17.96 -7.34
C LEU A 52 8.50 -19.04 -6.81
N SER A 53 8.66 -20.18 -7.47
CA SER A 53 9.77 -21.09 -7.12
C SER A 53 11.08 -20.45 -7.56
N ASP A 54 11.71 -19.63 -6.73
CA ASP A 54 12.38 -20.15 -5.53
C ASP A 54 12.34 -19.24 -4.27
N GLY A 55 11.18 -18.70 -3.95
CA GLY A 55 10.77 -18.45 -2.57
C GLY A 55 11.26 -17.18 -1.90
N GLY A 56 10.37 -16.20 -1.75
CA GLY A 56 10.33 -15.32 -0.57
C GLY A 56 11.61 -14.55 -0.21
N PHE A 57 12.55 -14.40 -1.13
CA PHE A 57 13.77 -13.62 -0.90
C PHE A 57 13.61 -12.25 -1.55
N PRO A 58 14.00 -11.17 -0.88
CA PRO A 58 14.07 -9.85 -1.50
C PRO A 58 15.00 -9.92 -2.73
N PRO A 59 14.85 -9.02 -3.72
CA PRO A 59 15.82 -8.85 -4.79
C PRO A 59 17.26 -8.89 -4.27
N GLN A 60 18.13 -9.54 -5.02
CA GLN A 60 19.53 -9.78 -4.62
C GLN A 60 20.50 -8.98 -5.47
N LEU A 61 20.03 -8.46 -6.60
CA LEU A 61 20.82 -7.65 -7.51
C LEU A 61 20.35 -6.22 -7.35
N PHE A 62 21.29 -5.30 -7.07
CA PHE A 62 21.01 -3.87 -6.92
C PHE A 62 22.07 -3.05 -7.64
N ASN A 63 21.62 -2.02 -8.35
CA ASN A 63 22.47 -0.99 -8.95
C ASN A 63 21.84 0.37 -8.69
N ASN A 64 22.61 1.30 -8.11
CA ASN A 64 22.15 2.64 -7.74
C ASN A 64 20.84 2.65 -6.93
N ILE A 65 20.68 1.65 -6.06
CA ILE A 65 19.56 1.49 -5.14
C ILE A 65 20.09 1.45 -3.71
N SER A 66 19.37 2.10 -2.80
CA SER A 66 19.61 2.18 -1.36
C SER A 66 18.29 2.12 -0.59
N ASP A 67 18.36 1.92 0.73
CA ASP A 67 17.20 1.91 1.66
C ASP A 67 16.00 1.12 1.12
N SER A 68 16.27 -0.13 0.74
CA SER A 68 15.28 -0.98 0.14
C SER A 68 14.53 -1.79 1.19
N ASP A 69 13.21 -1.81 1.05
CA ASP A 69 12.29 -2.60 1.85
C ASP A 69 11.43 -3.47 0.94
N PHE A 70 11.17 -4.70 1.37
CA PHE A 70 10.54 -5.73 0.54
C PHE A 70 9.51 -6.46 1.37
N ILE A 71 8.25 -6.13 1.11
CA ILE A 71 7.10 -6.71 1.80
C ILE A 71 6.43 -7.66 0.81
N VAL A 72 6.00 -8.83 1.29
CA VAL A 72 5.16 -9.75 0.53
C VAL A 72 3.78 -9.71 1.16
N GLU A 73 2.78 -9.25 0.41
CA GLU A 73 1.42 -9.07 0.90
C GLU A 73 0.45 -9.68 -0.11
N ASN A 74 -0.36 -10.64 0.32
CA ASN A 74 -1.39 -11.29 -0.52
C ASN A 74 -0.90 -11.91 -1.85
N GLY A 75 0.38 -12.29 -1.93
CA GLY A 75 1.00 -12.83 -3.14
C GLY A 75 1.69 -11.80 -4.03
N ASN A 76 1.59 -10.52 -3.69
CA ASN A 76 2.25 -9.41 -4.38
C ASN A 76 3.53 -9.02 -3.64
N PHE A 77 4.57 -8.63 -4.38
CA PHE A 77 5.76 -8.00 -3.79
C PHE A 77 5.62 -6.49 -3.80
N ILE A 78 5.65 -5.91 -2.62
CA ILE A 78 5.81 -4.49 -2.45
C ILE A 78 7.30 -4.21 -2.25
N VAL A 79 7.90 -3.65 -3.29
CA VAL A 79 9.29 -3.24 -3.38
C VAL A 79 9.37 -1.74 -3.14
N GLN A 80 9.95 -1.32 -2.03
CA GLN A 80 10.37 0.06 -1.81
C GLN A 80 11.88 0.18 -1.94
N PHE A 81 12.36 1.23 -2.58
CA PHE A 81 13.78 1.57 -2.59
C PHE A 81 14.02 3.03 -2.95
N THR A 82 15.17 3.55 -2.55
CA THR A 82 15.67 4.86 -2.96
C THR A 82 16.74 4.73 -4.03
N ILE A 83 16.47 5.26 -5.23
CA ILE A 83 17.48 5.46 -6.27
C ILE A 83 18.51 6.46 -5.75
N SER A 84 19.78 6.06 -5.78
CA SER A 84 20.87 6.82 -5.20
C SER A 84 20.99 8.23 -5.79
N PRO A 85 21.37 9.25 -5.00
CA PRO A 85 21.54 10.61 -5.47
C PRO A 85 22.41 10.74 -6.73
N GLY A 86 21.96 11.54 -7.69
CA GLY A 86 22.65 11.78 -8.95
C GLY A 86 22.65 10.62 -9.95
N ALA A 87 22.01 9.48 -9.64
CA ALA A 87 21.88 8.38 -10.58
C ALA A 87 20.90 8.73 -11.71
N THR A 88 21.25 8.37 -12.94
CA THR A 88 20.34 8.47 -14.11
C THR A 88 19.73 7.12 -14.47
N GLU A 89 20.20 6.06 -13.82
CA GLU A 89 19.70 4.70 -13.98
C GLU A 89 19.80 3.95 -12.65
N ALA A 90 18.87 3.03 -12.42
CA ALA A 90 18.88 2.11 -11.29
C ALA A 90 18.37 0.74 -11.75
N SER A 91 18.75 -0.31 -11.04
CA SER A 91 18.16 -1.63 -11.29
C SER A 91 18.08 -2.48 -10.04
N PHE A 92 17.04 -3.30 -9.98
CA PHE A 92 16.97 -4.42 -9.05
C PHE A 92 16.69 -5.72 -9.80
N GLY A 93 16.99 -6.86 -9.19
CA GLY A 93 16.75 -8.14 -9.84
C GLY A 93 16.72 -9.33 -8.91
N PHE A 94 16.05 -10.37 -9.39
CA PHE A 94 15.91 -11.65 -8.72
C PHE A 94 16.86 -12.66 -9.38
N LEU A 95 17.51 -13.47 -8.54
CA LEU A 95 18.23 -14.64 -9.03
C LEU A 95 17.19 -15.72 -9.37
N THR A 96 17.43 -16.46 -10.44
CA THR A 96 16.55 -17.56 -10.85
C THR A 96 17.19 -18.90 -10.44
N GLY A 97 16.37 -19.82 -9.92
CA GLY A 97 16.75 -21.20 -9.60
C GLY A 97 16.24 -22.20 -10.65
N GLU A 98 16.82 -23.41 -10.71
CA GLU A 98 16.23 -24.52 -11.48
C GLU A 98 15.07 -25.15 -10.69
N ASP A 99 13.84 -25.18 -11.25
CA ASP A 99 12.67 -25.71 -10.55
C ASP A 99 11.80 -26.71 -11.36
N ASN A 100 12.13 -26.96 -12.63
CA ASN A 100 11.40 -27.84 -13.56
C ASN A 100 9.94 -27.42 -13.89
N ARG A 101 9.61 -26.12 -13.88
CA ARG A 101 8.31 -25.59 -14.31
C ARG A 101 8.41 -24.84 -15.64
N VAL A 102 7.28 -24.71 -16.34
CA VAL A 102 7.18 -23.95 -17.59
C VAL A 102 6.60 -22.59 -17.22
N GLU A 103 7.46 -21.58 -17.15
CA GLU A 103 7.06 -20.21 -16.81
C GLU A 103 6.56 -19.48 -18.08
N GLY A 104 5.45 -18.74 -17.92
CA GLY A 104 4.80 -17.98 -18.99
C GLY A 104 5.33 -16.54 -19.12
N ASP A 105 4.73 -15.74 -20.00
CA ASP A 105 4.95 -14.29 -20.01
C ASP A 105 4.38 -13.68 -18.71
N GLU A 106 5.21 -13.01 -17.93
CA GLU A 106 4.78 -12.31 -16.71
C GLU A 106 4.34 -10.88 -17.05
N THR A 107 3.19 -10.47 -16.51
CA THR A 107 2.70 -9.07 -16.56
C THR A 107 2.81 -8.49 -15.18
N TYR A 108 3.73 -7.55 -14.99
CA TYR A 108 3.90 -6.86 -13.73
C TYR A 108 3.01 -5.62 -13.69
N THR A 109 2.13 -5.54 -12.70
CA THR A 109 1.39 -4.31 -12.40
C THR A 109 2.26 -3.42 -11.51
N LEU A 110 2.51 -2.18 -11.90
CA LEU A 110 3.28 -1.20 -11.15
C LEU A 110 2.35 -0.15 -10.53
N THR A 111 2.20 -0.15 -9.21
CA THR A 111 1.44 0.90 -8.51
C THR A 111 2.41 1.96 -7.98
N LEU A 112 2.22 3.24 -8.38
CA LEU A 112 3.01 4.38 -7.90
C LEU A 112 2.42 4.95 -6.59
N LEU A 113 3.24 5.73 -5.89
CA LEU A 113 2.97 6.32 -4.56
C LEU A 113 1.79 7.32 -4.51
N ASP A 114 1.20 7.68 -5.63
CA ASP A 114 0.01 8.52 -5.73
C ASP A 114 -1.30 7.71 -5.88
N GLY A 115 -1.21 6.37 -5.80
CA GLY A 115 -2.37 5.49 -5.96
C GLY A 115 -2.77 5.26 -7.42
N GLU A 116 -1.99 5.74 -8.39
CA GLU A 116 -2.19 5.37 -9.79
C GLU A 116 -1.51 4.01 -10.09
N SER A 117 -2.33 3.04 -10.48
CA SER A 117 -1.88 1.73 -10.96
C SER A 117 -1.62 1.76 -12.47
N TYR A 118 -0.42 1.37 -12.90
CA TYR A 118 -0.05 1.18 -14.29
C TYR A 118 0.23 -0.29 -14.55
N SER A 119 -0.48 -0.91 -15.50
CA SER A 119 -0.14 -2.25 -15.97
C SER A 119 0.97 -2.15 -17.02
N ILE A 120 2.10 -2.83 -16.78
CA ILE A 120 3.21 -2.88 -17.73
C ILE A 120 3.05 -4.15 -18.57
N ASP A 121 2.58 -3.98 -19.81
CA ASP A 121 2.72 -5.02 -20.84
C ASP A 121 4.18 -5.03 -21.29
N SER A 122 4.85 -6.14 -21.01
CA SER A 122 6.27 -6.39 -21.24
C SER A 122 6.67 -6.42 -22.73
N ALA A 123 5.70 -6.29 -23.65
CA ALA A 123 5.91 -6.10 -25.08
C ALA A 123 6.01 -4.63 -25.53
N SER A 124 5.86 -3.65 -24.63
CA SER A 124 5.81 -2.23 -24.99
C SER A 124 7.09 -1.45 -24.65
N GLU A 125 7.77 -0.92 -25.67
CA GLU A 125 8.91 0.00 -25.51
C GLU A 125 8.56 1.45 -25.92
N PRO A 126 8.98 2.48 -25.17
CA PRO A 126 9.12 2.58 -23.72
C PRO A 126 7.81 3.11 -23.07
N ILE A 127 7.48 2.65 -21.87
CA ILE A 127 6.43 3.27 -21.06
C ILE A 127 7.03 4.46 -20.31
N VAL A 128 6.45 5.65 -20.53
CA VAL A 128 6.84 6.90 -19.88
C VAL A 128 5.84 7.18 -18.77
N THR A 129 6.29 7.17 -17.50
CA THR A 129 5.46 7.56 -16.36
C THR A 129 6.12 8.69 -15.55
N THR A 130 5.31 9.47 -14.84
CA THR A 130 5.79 10.59 -14.01
C THR A 130 5.80 10.13 -12.55
N ILE A 131 6.98 10.07 -11.92
CA ILE A 131 7.07 9.86 -10.47
C ILE A 131 7.13 11.24 -9.82
N THR A 132 6.14 11.56 -9.00
CA THR A 132 6.18 12.77 -8.15
C THR A 132 6.81 12.37 -6.82
N GLU A 133 7.91 13.01 -6.45
CA GLU A 133 8.62 12.79 -5.18
C GLU A 133 7.69 13.16 -4.03
N LYS A 134 7.44 12.20 -3.15
CA LYS A 134 6.98 12.46 -1.78
C LYS A 134 8.20 12.32 -0.87
N SER A 135 8.41 13.25 0.05
CA SER A 135 9.51 13.18 1.01
C SER A 135 9.36 11.94 1.88
N VAL A 136 10.43 11.16 2.09
CA VAL A 136 10.35 9.85 2.77
C VAL A 136 10.93 9.91 4.17
N ILE A 137 10.18 9.40 5.14
CA ILE A 137 10.57 9.28 6.54
C ILE A 137 10.48 7.81 6.93
N ASN A 138 11.64 7.17 7.12
CA ASN A 138 11.72 5.77 7.55
C ASN A 138 12.12 5.67 9.02
N GLY A 139 11.31 4.96 9.80
CA GLY A 139 11.63 4.49 11.14
C GLY A 139 12.63 3.32 11.13
N THR A 140 12.83 2.75 12.31
CA THR A 140 13.68 1.60 12.58
C THR A 140 12.86 0.47 13.16
N SER A 141 13.51 -0.55 13.74
CA SER A 141 12.82 -1.66 14.40
C SER A 141 12.42 -1.37 15.85
N ASN A 142 12.31 -0.10 16.24
CA ASN A 142 11.95 0.31 17.59
C ASN A 142 10.72 1.21 17.50
N GLY A 143 9.88 1.20 18.54
CA GLY A 143 8.81 2.19 18.64
C GLY A 143 9.35 3.63 18.69
N GLU A 144 8.94 4.43 17.72
CA GLU A 144 9.47 5.74 17.39
C GLU A 144 8.37 6.81 17.30
N LEU A 145 8.83 8.04 17.14
CA LEU A 145 7.98 9.21 16.96
C LEU A 145 8.37 9.86 15.64
N LEU A 146 7.54 9.67 14.61
CA LEU A 146 7.77 10.10 13.24
C LEU A 146 6.90 11.32 12.92
N PHE A 147 7.50 12.34 12.30
CA PHE A 147 6.84 13.59 11.97
C PHE A 147 7.06 13.97 10.51
N GLY A 148 5.97 14.00 9.74
CA GLY A 148 5.85 14.68 8.46
C GLY A 148 5.89 16.20 8.61
N THR A 149 5.70 16.90 7.50
CA THR A 149 5.74 18.36 7.42
C THR A 149 4.43 18.90 6.81
N ASP A 150 4.48 19.98 6.04
CA ASP A 150 3.29 20.57 5.40
C ASP A 150 3.22 20.17 3.90
N ILE A 151 3.99 19.18 3.45
CA ILE A 151 4.05 18.70 2.06
C ILE A 151 3.75 17.21 2.02
N SER A 152 3.31 16.70 0.86
CA SER A 152 3.07 15.27 0.68
C SER A 152 4.31 14.41 0.94
N GLU A 153 4.17 13.44 1.84
CA GLU A 153 5.23 12.56 2.31
C GLU A 153 4.84 11.08 2.28
N PHE A 154 5.85 10.25 2.48
CA PHE A 154 5.74 8.82 2.68
C PHE A 154 6.43 8.47 3.99
N ILE A 155 5.66 8.01 4.97
CA ILE A 155 6.17 7.77 6.33
C ILE A 155 5.96 6.31 6.69
N VAL A 156 7.03 5.62 7.10
CA VAL A 156 7.02 4.19 7.45
C VAL A 156 7.56 3.97 8.86
N GLY A 157 6.76 3.35 9.73
CA GLY A 157 7.14 2.94 11.08
C GLY A 157 8.14 1.78 11.09
N LYS A 158 7.78 0.68 10.44
CA LYS A 158 8.49 -0.62 10.37
C LYS A 158 8.12 -1.56 11.51
N ILE A 159 8.98 -1.78 12.49
CA ILE A 159 8.70 -2.72 13.58
C ILE A 159 8.68 -1.95 14.88
N GLY A 160 7.71 -2.26 15.73
CA GLY A 160 7.54 -1.67 17.05
C GLY A 160 6.39 -0.66 17.05
N ASN A 161 5.96 -0.30 18.25
CA ASN A 161 4.80 0.57 18.42
C ASN A 161 5.18 2.02 18.14
N ASP A 162 4.87 2.49 16.95
CA ASP A 162 5.21 3.79 16.42
C ASP A 162 4.10 4.82 16.65
N THR A 163 4.50 6.10 16.65
CA THR A 163 3.56 7.21 16.56
C THR A 163 3.91 8.06 15.34
N ILE A 164 3.00 8.10 14.38
CA ILE A 164 3.18 8.74 13.08
C ILE A 164 2.27 9.96 12.98
N PHE A 165 2.84 11.10 12.62
CA PHE A 165 2.10 12.33 12.31
C PHE A 165 2.36 12.74 10.86
N GLY A 166 1.36 12.64 9.97
CA GLY A 166 1.46 13.15 8.58
C GLY A 166 1.56 14.67 8.52
N ASN A 167 0.80 15.35 9.39
CA ASN A 167 0.72 16.81 9.54
C ASN A 167 0.00 17.54 8.39
N GLY A 168 0.54 17.62 7.19
CA GLY A 168 -0.10 18.35 6.10
C GLY A 168 0.47 17.96 4.76
N GLY A 169 -0.30 18.17 3.69
CA GLY A 169 -0.03 17.49 2.42
C GLY A 169 -0.82 16.20 2.32
N GLU A 170 -0.85 15.61 1.13
CA GLU A 170 -1.49 14.31 0.88
C GLU A 170 -0.45 13.21 1.11
N ASP A 171 -0.53 12.52 2.24
CA ASP A 171 0.53 11.63 2.72
C ASP A 171 0.23 10.15 2.44
N ASN A 172 1.27 9.32 2.51
CA ASN A 172 1.13 7.88 2.70
C ASN A 172 1.76 7.52 4.04
N LEU A 173 0.96 7.01 4.96
CA LEU A 173 1.38 6.69 6.33
C LEU A 173 1.26 5.19 6.54
N ILE A 174 2.36 4.53 6.92
CA ILE A 174 2.43 3.07 7.06
C ILE A 174 3.01 2.72 8.43
N GLY A 175 2.23 2.02 9.26
CA GLY A 175 2.68 1.51 10.56
C GLY A 175 3.61 0.31 10.44
N ASN A 176 3.15 -0.73 9.72
CA ASN A 176 3.73 -2.08 9.62
C ASN A 176 3.52 -2.91 10.91
N GLU A 177 4.55 -3.53 11.50
CA GLU A 177 4.39 -4.42 12.65
C GLU A 177 4.42 -3.65 13.98
N GLY A 178 3.39 -3.72 14.80
CA GLY A 178 3.33 -3.06 16.10
C GLY A 178 1.93 -2.57 16.43
N ASP A 179 1.68 -2.18 17.69
CA ASP A 179 0.44 -1.43 17.98
C ASP A 179 0.73 0.07 17.75
N ASP A 180 0.33 0.59 16.60
CA ASP A 180 0.70 1.92 16.11
C ASP A 180 -0.35 2.99 16.39
N LEU A 181 0.12 4.24 16.42
CA LEU A 181 -0.72 5.44 16.57
C LEU A 181 -0.48 6.39 15.38
N ILE A 182 -1.43 6.44 14.46
CA ILE A 182 -1.29 7.17 13.20
C ILE A 182 -2.24 8.37 13.15
N TYR A 183 -1.72 9.55 12.80
CA TYR A 183 -2.48 10.76 12.54
C TYR A 183 -2.27 11.19 11.08
N GLY A 184 -3.33 11.15 10.27
CA GLY A 184 -3.38 11.61 8.86
C GLY A 184 -3.14 13.12 8.78
N ALA A 185 -4.19 13.90 8.53
CA ALA A 185 -4.28 15.32 8.84
C ALA A 185 -5.63 15.86 8.38
N SER A 186 -5.67 16.77 7.41
CA SER A 186 -6.90 17.35 6.88
C SER A 186 -6.96 17.28 5.36
N GLN A 187 -5.93 16.69 4.76
CA GLN A 187 -5.78 16.45 3.32
C GLN A 187 -6.09 14.97 3.08
N ALA A 188 -6.21 14.57 1.81
CA ALA A 188 -6.49 13.17 1.48
C ALA A 188 -5.23 12.33 1.69
N ASP A 189 -5.24 11.47 2.70
CA ASP A 189 -4.13 10.60 3.03
C ASP A 189 -4.44 9.13 2.69
N THR A 190 -3.40 8.38 2.37
CA THR A 190 -3.44 6.91 2.37
C THR A 190 -2.83 6.41 3.68
N ILE A 191 -3.58 5.65 4.46
CA ILE A 191 -3.15 5.15 5.77
C ILE A 191 -3.22 3.63 5.82
N LEU A 192 -2.10 2.98 6.10
CA LEU A 192 -1.96 1.55 6.32
C LEU A 192 -1.50 1.33 7.77
N GLY A 193 -2.31 0.67 8.59
CA GLY A 193 -1.95 0.29 9.97
C GLY A 193 -0.89 -0.81 9.95
N GLY A 194 -1.31 -2.03 9.62
CA GLY A 194 -0.40 -3.17 9.41
C GLY A 194 -0.76 -4.33 10.33
N GLU A 195 0.24 -4.94 10.97
CA GLU A 195 0.00 -5.99 11.97
C GLU A 195 0.00 -5.41 13.38
N GLY A 196 -1.08 -5.57 14.14
CA GLY A 196 -1.15 -5.13 15.54
C GLY A 196 -2.50 -4.51 15.86
N ASN A 197 -2.66 -3.94 17.06
CA ASN A 197 -3.90 -3.24 17.42
C ASN A 197 -3.69 -1.74 17.23
N ASP A 198 -4.00 -1.26 16.05
CA ASP A 198 -3.69 0.09 15.61
C ASP A 198 -4.75 1.10 16.00
N THR A 199 -4.29 2.34 16.12
CA THR A 199 -5.13 3.48 16.44
C THR A 199 -4.93 4.57 15.41
N ILE A 200 -5.92 4.76 14.53
CA ILE A 200 -5.84 5.68 13.39
C ILE A 200 -6.77 6.87 13.58
N PHE A 201 -6.23 8.08 13.47
CA PHE A 201 -6.96 9.35 13.44
C PHE A 201 -6.76 10.02 12.07
N ALA A 202 -7.72 9.83 11.17
CA ALA A 202 -7.65 10.40 9.82
C ALA A 202 -7.78 11.93 9.83
N ASN A 203 -8.50 12.49 10.81
CA ASN A 203 -8.68 13.94 11.07
C ASN A 203 -9.34 14.77 9.94
N GLY A 204 -9.57 14.19 8.76
CA GLY A 204 -10.42 14.68 7.68
C GLY A 204 -9.69 14.68 6.35
N GLY A 205 -10.42 14.84 5.25
CA GLY A 205 -9.87 14.66 3.91
C GLY A 205 -10.54 13.51 3.17
N GLY A 206 -9.97 13.23 1.99
CA GLY A 206 -10.39 12.20 1.05
C GLY A 206 -9.78 10.83 1.35
N ASP A 207 -9.78 10.38 2.61
CA ASP A 207 -8.81 9.39 3.08
C ASP A 207 -9.09 7.97 2.56
N LEU A 208 -8.02 7.24 2.23
CA LEU A 208 -8.04 5.79 2.00
C LEU A 208 -7.37 5.10 3.19
N ILE A 209 -8.10 4.25 3.91
CA ILE A 209 -7.63 3.67 5.16
C ILE A 209 -7.76 2.16 5.11
N ASN A 210 -6.67 1.46 5.40
CA ASN A 210 -6.64 0.05 5.74
C ASN A 210 -5.97 -0.08 7.10
N SER A 211 -6.66 -0.58 8.12
CA SER A 211 -6.02 -0.76 9.43
C SER A 211 -5.19 -2.04 9.51
N GLY A 212 -5.43 -3.01 8.62
CA GLY A 212 -4.68 -4.26 8.56
C GLY A 212 -5.24 -5.31 9.52
N THR A 213 -4.36 -6.14 10.10
CA THR A 213 -4.75 -7.25 10.95
C THR A 213 -4.65 -6.88 12.43
N GLY A 214 -5.71 -7.16 13.20
CA GLY A 214 -5.74 -7.01 14.65
C GLY A 214 -7.08 -6.45 15.11
N GLU A 215 -7.16 -5.96 16.35
CA GLU A 215 -8.34 -5.24 16.83
C GLU A 215 -8.11 -3.72 16.74
N ASP A 216 -8.43 -3.13 15.59
CA ASP A 216 -8.09 -1.73 15.32
C ASP A 216 -9.17 -0.73 15.72
N THR A 217 -8.75 0.51 15.92
CA THR A 217 -9.66 1.65 16.13
C THR A 217 -9.38 2.76 15.14
N VAL A 218 -10.36 3.03 14.27
CA VAL A 218 -10.30 4.10 13.27
C VAL A 218 -11.26 5.23 13.64
N TRP A 219 -10.75 6.45 13.73
CA TRP A 219 -11.52 7.69 13.85
C TRP A 219 -11.42 8.49 12.55
N LEU A 220 -12.51 8.51 11.80
CA LEU A 220 -12.64 9.31 10.59
C LEU A 220 -12.83 10.79 10.94
N GLY A 221 -12.43 11.65 10.01
CA GLY A 221 -12.68 13.08 10.06
C GLY A 221 -13.84 13.51 9.16
N ALA A 222 -13.85 14.81 8.83
CA ALA A 222 -14.79 15.32 7.84
C ALA A 222 -14.25 15.14 6.43
N GLY A 223 -15.08 14.66 5.50
CA GLY A 223 -14.68 14.39 4.12
C GLY A 223 -15.23 13.06 3.61
N GLU A 224 -15.00 12.80 2.33
CA GLU A 224 -15.25 11.48 1.75
C GLU A 224 -14.12 10.55 2.19
N ALA A 225 -14.42 9.37 2.70
CA ALA A 225 -13.39 8.44 3.15
C ALA A 225 -13.73 7.03 2.69
N THR A 226 -12.72 6.28 2.29
CA THR A 226 -12.82 4.86 1.98
C THR A 226 -12.09 4.07 3.05
N VAL A 227 -12.82 3.20 3.74
CA VAL A 227 -12.24 2.27 4.73
C VAL A 227 -12.28 0.87 4.14
N ILE A 228 -11.11 0.29 3.96
CA ILE A 228 -10.93 -1.12 3.62
C ILE A 228 -11.07 -1.90 4.92
N ILE A 229 -11.96 -2.89 4.90
CA ILE A 229 -12.18 -3.84 5.99
C ILE A 229 -11.69 -5.19 5.50
N GLU A 230 -10.61 -5.67 6.07
CA GLU A 230 -10.01 -6.97 5.76
C GLU A 230 -10.69 -8.11 6.53
N THR A 231 -10.36 -9.34 6.14
CA THR A 231 -10.77 -10.56 6.85
C THR A 231 -9.58 -11.03 7.70
N GLY A 232 -9.77 -11.35 8.99
CA GLY A 232 -8.61 -11.60 9.88
C GLY A 232 -8.92 -11.96 11.33
N GLU A 233 -7.86 -12.16 12.15
CA GLU A 233 -7.98 -12.41 13.59
C GLU A 233 -8.20 -11.10 14.36
N GLY A 234 -9.46 -10.64 14.45
CA GLY A 234 -9.81 -9.42 15.18
C GLY A 234 -11.08 -8.80 14.64
N PHE A 235 -11.52 -7.68 15.24
CA PHE A 235 -12.60 -6.88 14.66
C PHE A 235 -12.32 -5.40 14.88
N ASP A 236 -12.57 -4.60 13.86
CA ASP A 236 -12.25 -3.18 13.90
C ASP A 236 -13.38 -2.37 14.48
N THR A 237 -13.06 -1.22 15.04
CA THR A 237 -14.04 -0.21 15.45
C THR A 237 -13.86 1.05 14.61
N VAL A 238 -14.84 1.33 13.74
CA VAL A 238 -14.84 2.55 12.91
C VAL A 238 -15.79 3.59 13.49
N ASN A 239 -15.27 4.79 13.69
CA ASN A 239 -15.93 5.91 14.34
C ASN A 239 -15.99 7.14 13.44
N ASN A 240 -16.96 8.03 13.71
CA ASN A 240 -17.11 9.34 13.06
C ASN A 240 -17.29 9.34 11.53
N PHE A 241 -17.73 8.23 10.93
CA PHE A 241 -18.10 8.19 9.52
C PHE A 241 -19.25 9.15 9.18
N GLN A 242 -19.37 9.46 7.89
CA GLN A 242 -20.31 10.42 7.36
C GLN A 242 -21.29 9.75 6.39
N LEU A 243 -22.60 9.95 6.63
CA LEU A 243 -23.65 9.47 5.71
C LEU A 243 -23.46 10.11 4.33
N GLY A 244 -23.41 9.29 3.30
CA GLY A 244 -23.26 9.66 1.90
C GLY A 244 -21.84 10.02 1.46
N ALA A 245 -20.87 9.99 2.39
CA ALA A 245 -19.48 10.36 2.12
C ALA A 245 -18.48 9.28 2.54
N THR A 246 -18.80 8.46 3.56
CA THR A 246 -17.98 7.30 3.90
C THR A 246 -18.40 6.07 3.11
N THR A 247 -17.39 5.41 2.59
CA THR A 247 -17.45 4.18 1.82
C THR A 247 -16.70 3.08 2.58
N PHE A 248 -17.27 1.89 2.62
CA PHE A 248 -16.61 0.69 3.14
C PHE A 248 -16.37 -0.29 1.98
N GLN A 249 -15.15 -0.79 1.89
CA GLN A 249 -14.73 -1.79 0.93
C GLN A 249 -14.38 -3.08 1.68
N VAL A 250 -14.83 -4.22 1.15
CA VAL A 250 -14.50 -5.56 1.67
C VAL A 250 -13.94 -6.41 0.54
N GLU A 251 -13.11 -7.39 0.87
CA GLU A 251 -12.55 -8.32 -0.12
C GLU A 251 -13.62 -9.11 -0.88
N SER A 252 -14.68 -9.55 -0.17
CA SER A 252 -15.79 -10.31 -0.74
C SER A 252 -17.15 -9.95 -0.13
N LYS A 253 -18.18 -9.95 -0.98
CA LYS A 253 -19.59 -9.79 -0.56
C LYS A 253 -20.24 -11.11 -0.13
N ASP A 254 -19.57 -12.24 -0.33
CA ASP A 254 -20.16 -13.55 -0.04
C ASP A 254 -20.42 -13.70 1.47
N ASN A 255 -21.66 -14.05 1.83
CA ASN A 255 -22.13 -14.14 3.21
C ASN A 255 -21.98 -12.86 4.05
N LEU A 256 -21.88 -11.69 3.42
CA LEU A 256 -21.83 -10.43 4.16
C LEU A 256 -23.20 -10.11 4.79
N SER A 257 -23.21 -9.77 6.08
CA SER A 257 -24.43 -9.41 6.80
C SER A 257 -24.21 -8.26 7.78
N PHE A 258 -25.29 -7.54 8.08
CA PHE A 258 -25.28 -6.38 8.96
C PHE A 258 -26.27 -6.60 10.11
N VAL A 259 -25.81 -6.39 11.35
CA VAL A 259 -26.63 -6.63 12.54
C VAL A 259 -26.58 -5.42 13.47
N ASP A 260 -27.74 -4.92 13.87
CA ASP A 260 -27.84 -3.88 14.90
C ASP A 260 -27.25 -4.36 16.24
N SER A 261 -26.46 -3.50 16.89
CA SER A 261 -25.98 -3.73 18.25
C SER A 261 -26.08 -2.47 19.11
N ILE A 262 -25.90 -2.62 20.42
CA ILE A 262 -25.96 -1.49 21.37
C ILE A 262 -24.88 -0.42 21.10
N ASN A 263 -23.79 -0.79 20.44
CA ASN A 263 -22.66 0.10 20.16
C ASN A 263 -22.59 0.54 18.70
N GLY A 264 -23.57 0.18 17.86
CA GLY A 264 -23.57 0.48 16.43
C GLY A 264 -23.88 -0.75 15.57
N ALA A 265 -23.72 -0.61 14.26
CA ALA A 265 -23.93 -1.69 13.31
C ALA A 265 -22.71 -2.60 13.28
N LYS A 266 -22.93 -3.91 13.35
CA LYS A 266 -21.91 -4.93 13.17
C LYS A 266 -21.90 -5.40 11.73
N ILE A 267 -20.73 -5.50 11.14
CA ILE A 267 -20.49 -6.03 9.79
C ILE A 267 -19.88 -7.42 9.95
N PHE A 268 -20.52 -8.42 9.37
CA PHE A 268 -20.04 -9.80 9.41
C PHE A 268 -19.81 -10.34 8.01
N GLN A 269 -18.84 -11.24 7.86
CA GLN A 269 -18.71 -12.13 6.70
C GLN A 269 -18.80 -13.59 7.18
N GLY A 270 -19.91 -14.26 6.87
CA GLY A 270 -20.22 -15.55 7.48
C GLY A 270 -20.43 -15.42 8.99
N ASP A 271 -19.60 -16.13 9.77
CA ASP A 271 -19.60 -16.07 11.25
C ASP A 271 -18.55 -15.08 11.81
N ASP A 272 -17.73 -14.49 10.93
CA ASP A 272 -16.64 -13.58 11.31
C ASP A 272 -17.14 -12.14 11.46
N LEU A 273 -16.79 -11.50 12.59
CA LEU A 273 -17.16 -10.11 12.86
C LEU A 273 -16.03 -9.23 12.35
N LEU A 274 -16.24 -8.54 11.23
CA LEU A 274 -15.19 -7.72 10.64
C LEU A 274 -15.07 -6.36 11.32
N ALA A 275 -16.20 -5.67 11.52
CA ALA A 275 -16.17 -4.32 12.08
C ALA A 275 -17.43 -3.96 12.88
N VAL A 276 -17.25 -3.05 13.84
CA VAL A 276 -18.31 -2.33 14.54
C VAL A 276 -18.28 -0.87 14.12
N VAL A 277 -19.35 -0.44 13.45
CA VAL A 277 -19.53 0.93 12.97
C VAL A 277 -20.42 1.68 13.95
N SER A 278 -19.83 2.62 14.69
CA SER A 278 -20.47 3.19 15.88
C SER A 278 -21.70 4.07 15.59
N TRP A 279 -22.67 4.09 16.51
CA TRP A 279 -23.80 5.04 16.51
C TRP A 279 -24.81 4.98 15.33
N GLN A 280 -24.81 3.94 14.49
CA GLN A 280 -25.86 3.74 13.46
C GLN A 280 -26.49 2.34 13.48
N SER A 281 -27.58 2.21 12.72
CA SER A 281 -28.30 0.96 12.50
C SER A 281 -27.80 0.25 11.24
N ALA A 282 -27.83 -1.08 11.22
CA ALA A 282 -27.57 -1.93 10.06
C ALA A 282 -28.37 -1.52 8.80
N ASN A 283 -29.49 -0.82 8.95
CA ASN A 283 -30.31 -0.36 7.82
C ASN A 283 -29.72 0.88 7.09
N THR A 284 -28.65 1.51 7.59
CA THR A 284 -28.00 2.66 6.95
C THR A 284 -27.01 2.28 5.85
N PHE A 285 -26.80 0.98 5.63
CA PHE A 285 -26.00 0.46 4.53
C PHE A 285 -26.96 0.05 3.41
N SER A 286 -26.93 0.73 2.27
CA SER A 286 -27.81 0.37 1.14
C SER A 286 -27.11 0.49 -0.21
N ASP A 287 -27.50 -0.43 -1.10
CA ASP A 287 -27.18 -0.52 -2.52
C ASP A 287 -25.68 -0.64 -2.88
N ASN A 288 -25.29 -1.90 -2.78
CA ASN A 288 -24.11 -2.57 -3.29
C ASN A 288 -23.89 -2.42 -4.81
N GLN A 289 -22.77 -1.83 -5.21
CA GLN A 289 -22.12 -2.13 -6.48
C GLN A 289 -20.64 -2.47 -6.18
N ASP A 290 -20.06 -3.44 -6.88
CA ASP A 290 -18.60 -3.68 -6.96
C ASP A 290 -17.79 -3.68 -5.64
N SER A 291 -18.03 -4.63 -4.73
CA SER A 291 -17.36 -4.76 -3.40
C SER A 291 -17.44 -3.54 -2.44
N ILE A 292 -18.17 -2.51 -2.83
CA ILE A 292 -18.30 -1.23 -2.14
C ILE A 292 -19.69 -1.10 -1.52
N PHE A 293 -19.75 -0.63 -0.26
CA PHE A 293 -20.98 -0.24 0.44
C PHE A 293 -20.86 1.21 0.89
N THR A 294 -21.77 2.06 0.41
CA THR A 294 -21.84 3.45 0.87
C THR A 294 -22.84 3.55 2.02
N VAL A 295 -22.48 4.35 3.01
CA VAL A 295 -23.44 4.72 4.06
C VAL A 295 -24.46 5.67 3.44
N ILE A 296 -25.75 5.33 3.40
CA ILE A 296 -26.76 6.20 2.78
C ILE A 296 -27.50 7.07 3.80
N SER A 297 -28.00 8.22 3.34
CA SER A 297 -28.74 9.22 4.12
C SER A 297 -30.16 8.79 4.50
#